data_AF-A0A3C1P798-F1
#
_entry.id   AF-A0A3C1P798-F1
#
_cell.length_a   1.000
_cell.length_b   1.000
_cell.length_c   1.000
_cell.angle_alpha   90.00
_cell.angle_beta   90.00
_cell.angle_gamma   90.00
#
_symmetry.space_group_name_H-M   'P 1'
#
loop_
_entity.id
_entity.type
_entity.pdbx_description
1 polymer ?
#
loop_
_entity_poly.entity_id
_entity_poly.type
_entity_poly.pdbx_seq_one_letter_code
_entity_poly.pdbx_strand_id
1 'polypeptide(L)'
;MDKLSDDTILYRAITKKKWIDPDKAVDAEAFILRIKRGNYEEALSAALEPEQSYNRLSKCWGVIRFTVRDVRELGLDAIQDKPDHVSIINVPNPETHEKEATDIGTKLAKKSRLFLDRLNNPIINKK
;
A
#
# COMPACT_ATOMS: atom_id res chain seq x y z
N MET A 1 14.88 13.32 2.14
CA MET A 1 14.46 12.01 1.59
C MET A 1 15.42 11.02 2.18
N ASP A 2 14.93 10.20 3.09
CA ASP A 2 15.79 9.32 3.87
C ASP A 2 15.69 7.92 3.30
N LYS A 3 16.86 7.30 3.08
CA LYS A 3 16.93 5.95 2.55
C LYS A 3 16.54 4.98 3.65
N LEU A 4 15.43 4.28 3.46
CA LEU A 4 14.96 3.28 4.40
C LEU A 4 15.81 2.00 4.33
N SER A 5 16.07 1.38 5.48
CA SER A 5 16.69 0.05 5.58
C SER A 5 15.73 -1.02 5.04
N ASP A 6 16.25 -2.12 4.49
CA ASP A 6 15.46 -3.25 4.00
C ASP A 6 14.56 -3.88 5.08
N ASP A 7 15.00 -3.84 6.33
CA ASP A 7 14.26 -4.39 7.47
C ASP A 7 13.16 -3.45 7.99
N THR A 8 13.04 -2.25 7.40
CA THR A 8 11.98 -1.30 7.76
C THR A 8 10.62 -1.88 7.38
N ILE A 9 9.71 -1.89 8.35
CA ILE A 9 8.32 -2.30 8.14
C ILE A 9 7.53 -1.11 7.59
N LEU A 10 6.74 -1.38 6.56
CA LEU A 10 5.83 -0.44 5.94
C LEU A 10 4.39 -0.85 6.24
N TYR A 11 3.56 0.16 6.48
CA TYR A 11 2.13 0.00 6.73
C TYR A 11 1.32 0.71 5.66
N ARG A 12 0.37 0.01 5.06
CA ARG A 12 -0.52 0.56 4.03
C ARG A 12 -1.97 0.35 4.44
N ALA A 13 -2.73 1.43 4.44
CA ALA A 13 -4.15 1.38 4.75
C ALA A 13 -4.98 0.77 3.63
N ILE A 14 -6.01 0.03 4.04
CA ILE A 14 -6.95 -0.66 3.15
C ILE A 14 -8.13 0.27 2.90
N THR A 15 -8.05 1.02 1.80
CA THR A 15 -9.04 2.07 1.49
C THR A 15 -10.34 1.53 0.89
N LYS A 16 -10.32 0.31 0.33
CA LYS A 16 -11.49 -0.36 -0.27
C LYS A 16 -11.70 -1.71 0.40
N LYS A 17 -12.95 -2.04 0.73
CA LYS A 17 -13.29 -3.33 1.38
C LYS A 17 -12.85 -4.52 0.53
N LYS A 18 -12.98 -4.43 -0.80
CA LYS A 18 -12.61 -5.49 -1.76
C LYS A 18 -11.12 -5.81 -1.84
N TRP A 19 -10.26 -5.05 -1.17
CA TRP A 19 -8.82 -5.30 -1.14
C TRP A 19 -8.40 -6.38 -0.15
N ILE A 20 -9.35 -6.90 0.61
CA ILE A 20 -9.19 -8.10 1.40
C ILE A 20 -10.32 -9.04 0.97
N ASP A 21 -9.97 -10.30 0.72
CA ASP A 21 -10.95 -11.35 0.47
C ASP A 21 -11.57 -11.89 1.78
N PRO A 22 -12.61 -12.75 1.71
CA PRO A 22 -13.20 -13.35 2.91
C PRO A 22 -12.22 -14.19 3.75
N ASP A 23 -11.17 -14.72 3.14
CA ASP A 23 -10.11 -15.52 3.78
C ASP A 23 -8.98 -14.65 4.36
N LYS A 24 -9.16 -13.32 4.32
CA LYS A 24 -8.23 -12.31 4.84
C LYS A 24 -6.92 -12.20 4.07
N ALA A 25 -6.87 -12.73 2.84
CA ALA A 25 -5.77 -12.49 1.93
C ALA A 25 -5.90 -11.09 1.31
N VAL A 26 -4.75 -10.48 1.03
CA VAL A 26 -4.67 -9.16 0.42
C VAL A 26 -4.83 -9.30 -1.10
N ASP A 27 -5.71 -8.50 -1.68
CA ASP A 27 -5.91 -8.46 -3.13
C ASP A 27 -4.81 -7.63 -3.82
N ALA A 28 -4.42 -8.05 -5.02
CA ALA A 28 -3.39 -7.39 -5.83
C ALA A 28 -3.72 -5.91 -6.11
N GLU A 29 -5.00 -5.55 -6.26
CA GLU A 29 -5.44 -4.17 -6.48
C GLU A 29 -5.01 -3.21 -5.36
N ALA A 30 -4.70 -3.71 -4.17
CA ALA A 30 -4.16 -2.89 -3.09
C ALA A 30 -2.80 -2.26 -3.47
N PHE A 31 -2.08 -2.86 -4.42
CA PHE A 31 -0.74 -2.49 -4.86
C PHE A 31 -0.67 -2.01 -6.32
N ILE A 32 -1.82 -1.69 -6.92
CA ILE A 32 -1.87 -1.10 -8.27
C ILE A 32 -2.13 0.40 -8.15
N LEU A 33 -1.42 1.21 -8.95
CA LEU A 33 -1.63 2.66 -9.02
C LEU A 33 -3.06 2.97 -9.48
N ARG A 34 -3.67 4.00 -8.89
CA ARG A 34 -5.08 4.34 -9.18
C ARG A 34 -5.17 5.70 -9.84
N ILE A 35 -6.25 5.92 -10.56
CA ILE A 35 -6.58 7.25 -11.08
C ILE A 35 -6.96 8.17 -9.92
N LYS A 36 -6.31 9.32 -9.85
CA LYS A 36 -6.58 10.42 -8.93
C LYS A 36 -6.55 11.73 -9.71
N ARG A 37 -7.68 12.45 -9.73
CA ARG A 37 -7.84 13.72 -10.45
C ARG A 37 -7.53 13.62 -11.95
N GLY A 38 -7.89 12.50 -12.58
CA GLY A 38 -7.75 12.30 -14.03
C GLY A 38 -6.44 11.65 -14.49
N ASN A 39 -5.45 11.51 -13.61
CA ASN A 39 -4.18 10.83 -13.92
C ASN A 39 -3.91 9.69 -12.95
N TYR A 40 -3.12 8.71 -13.35
CA TYR A 40 -2.63 7.69 -12.41
C TYR A 40 -1.75 8.31 -11.32
N GLU A 41 -1.87 7.79 -10.10
CA GLU A 41 -0.93 8.05 -9.00
C GLU A 41 0.50 7.74 -9.46
N GLU A 42 1.49 8.50 -9.00
CA GLU A 42 2.92 8.28 -9.34
C GLU A 42 3.60 7.29 -8.39
N ALA A 43 2.99 7.02 -7.24
CA ALA A 43 3.53 6.16 -6.19
C ALA A 43 2.41 5.56 -5.33
N LEU A 44 2.70 4.45 -4.66
CA LEU A 44 1.82 3.90 -3.62
C LEU A 44 2.19 4.51 -2.26
N SER A 45 1.19 5.06 -1.55
CA SER A 45 1.37 5.54 -0.19
C SER A 45 1.50 4.41 0.84
N ALA A 46 2.48 4.53 1.73
CA ALA A 46 2.65 3.75 2.94
C ALA A 46 3.06 4.67 4.11
N ALA A 47 3.25 4.10 5.29
CA ALA A 47 3.69 4.77 6.49
C ALA A 47 4.66 3.90 7.30
N LEU A 48 5.36 4.50 8.26
CA LEU A 48 6.25 3.79 9.18
C LEU A 48 5.55 3.28 10.42
N GLU A 49 4.41 3.90 10.79
CA GLU A 49 3.55 3.44 11.87
C GLU A 49 2.14 3.09 11.35
N PRO A 50 1.44 2.09 11.94
CA PRO A 50 0.10 1.71 11.52
C PRO A 50 -0.88 2.87 11.53
N GLU A 51 -0.91 3.66 12.61
CA GLU A 51 -1.81 4.79 12.83
C GLU A 51 -1.65 5.86 11.74
N GLN A 52 -0.40 6.16 11.36
CA GLN A 52 -0.10 7.12 10.30
C GLN A 52 -0.71 6.70 8.96
N SER A 53 -0.84 5.39 8.70
CA SER A 53 -1.41 4.89 7.45
C SER A 53 -2.90 5.23 7.29
N TYR A 54 -3.66 5.38 8.38
CA TYR A 54 -5.11 5.56 8.32
C TYR A 54 -5.66 6.83 8.97
N ASN A 55 -4.92 7.53 9.84
CA ASN A 55 -5.43 8.69 10.58
C ASN A 55 -5.92 9.84 9.68
N ARG A 56 -5.36 9.96 8.47
CA ARG A 56 -5.76 11.00 7.48
C ARG A 56 -6.89 10.56 6.55
N LEU A 57 -7.32 9.30 6.62
CA LEU A 57 -8.38 8.73 5.80
C LEU A 57 -9.71 8.88 6.50
N SER A 58 -10.77 9.24 5.76
CA SER A 58 -12.14 9.25 6.31
C SER A 58 -12.63 7.85 6.68
N LYS A 59 -12.11 6.83 5.99
CA LYS A 59 -12.50 5.44 6.17
C LYS A 59 -11.34 4.50 5.87
N CYS A 60 -11.17 3.48 6.71
CA CYS A 60 -10.15 2.44 6.57
C CYS A 60 -10.70 1.08 6.99
N TRP A 61 -10.48 0.05 6.16
CA TRP A 61 -10.97 -1.32 6.38
C TRP A 61 -9.92 -2.26 6.98
N GLY A 62 -8.74 -1.72 7.28
CA GLY A 62 -7.64 -2.46 7.87
C GLY A 62 -6.28 -1.91 7.46
N VAL A 63 -5.22 -2.56 7.92
CA VAL A 63 -3.84 -2.18 7.60
C VAL A 63 -3.08 -3.40 7.13
N ILE A 64 -2.36 -3.26 6.03
CA ILE A 64 -1.44 -4.25 5.49
C ILE A 64 -0.03 -3.89 5.97
N ARG A 65 0.77 -4.90 6.32
CA ARG A 65 2.21 -4.74 6.57
C ARG A 65 3.06 -5.55 5.60
N PHE A 66 4.23 -5.03 5.27
CA PHE A 66 5.28 -5.66 4.46
C PHE A 66 6.61 -4.92 4.73
N THR A 67 7.72 -5.40 4.20
CA THR A 67 9.04 -4.78 4.42
C THR A 67 9.52 -3.98 3.21
N VAL A 68 10.49 -3.09 3.41
CA VAL A 68 11.20 -2.44 2.30
C VAL A 68 11.93 -3.47 1.43
N ARG A 69 12.43 -4.57 2.03
CA ARG A 69 12.99 -5.71 1.30
C ARG A 69 11.98 -6.30 0.30
N ASP A 70 10.74 -6.53 0.73
CA ASP A 70 9.67 -7.08 -0.13
C ASP A 70 9.40 -6.20 -1.35
N VAL A 71 9.55 -4.88 -1.19
CA VAL A 71 9.43 -3.88 -2.27
C VAL A 71 10.63 -3.96 -3.22
N ARG A 72 11.86 -3.94 -2.67
CA ARG A 72 13.09 -3.89 -3.47
C ARG A 72 13.39 -5.19 -4.22
N GLU A 73 12.99 -6.34 -3.68
CA GLU A 73 13.08 -7.63 -4.38
C GLU A 73 12.28 -7.67 -5.69
N LEU A 74 11.34 -6.73 -5.88
CA LEU A 74 10.51 -6.61 -7.07
C LEU A 74 10.94 -5.48 -8.01
N GLY A 75 12.11 -4.86 -7.76
CA GLY A 75 12.62 -3.76 -8.58
C GLY A 75 12.01 -2.39 -8.27
N LEU A 76 11.19 -2.30 -7.21
CA LEU A 76 10.64 -1.05 -6.71
C LEU A 76 11.59 -0.40 -5.67
N ASP A 77 11.26 0.80 -5.19
CA ASP A 77 11.94 1.38 -4.02
C ASP A 77 10.94 2.10 -3.10
N ALA A 78 11.34 2.31 -1.84
CA ALA A 78 10.55 3.00 -0.83
C ALA A 78 11.34 4.17 -0.24
N ILE A 79 10.78 5.37 -0.36
CA ILE A 79 11.41 6.62 0.09
C ILE A 79 10.49 7.30 1.08
N GLN A 80 11.03 7.66 2.26
CA GLN A 80 10.34 8.57 3.16
C GLN A 80 10.40 9.99 2.60
N ASP A 81 9.29 10.47 2.08
CA ASP A 81 9.16 11.81 1.49
C ASP A 81 8.61 12.83 2.49
N LYS A 82 7.96 12.37 3.58
CA LYS A 82 7.48 13.19 4.71
C LYS A 82 7.62 12.41 6.03
N PRO A 83 7.59 13.08 7.19
CA PRO A 83 7.73 12.41 8.49
C PRO A 83 6.76 11.25 8.72
N ASP A 84 5.55 11.32 8.16
CA ASP A 84 4.50 10.29 8.32
C ASP A 84 4.04 9.65 7.01
N HIS A 85 4.88 9.74 5.96
CA HIS A 85 4.55 9.20 4.65
C HIS A 85 5.77 8.60 3.97
N VAL A 86 5.55 7.43 3.39
CA VAL A 86 6.51 6.73 2.54
C VAL A 86 5.88 6.56 1.17
N SER A 87 6.62 6.95 0.14
CA SER A 87 6.26 6.72 -1.26
C SER A 87 6.97 5.47 -1.77
N ILE A 88 6.20 4.50 -2.24
CA ILE A 88 6.72 3.35 -3.01
C ILE A 88 6.70 3.74 -4.48
N ILE A 89 7.89 3.89 -5.04
CA ILE A 89 8.13 4.42 -6.39
C ILE A 89 8.55 3.31 -7.35
N ASN A 90 8.68 3.67 -8.64
CA ASN A 90 8.93 2.75 -9.76
C ASN A 90 7.80 1.72 -9.96
N VAL A 91 6.63 1.98 -9.38
CA VAL A 91 5.45 1.13 -9.60
C VAL A 91 4.99 1.35 -11.04
N PRO A 92 4.86 0.29 -11.85
CA PRO A 92 4.49 0.42 -13.25
C PRO A 92 3.10 1.02 -13.40
N ASN A 93 2.98 1.99 -14.31
CA ASN A 93 1.68 2.60 -14.64
C ASN A 93 0.82 1.55 -15.38
N PRO A 94 -0.33 1.14 -14.84
CA PRO A 94 -1.15 0.08 -15.42
C PRO A 94 -1.78 0.43 -16.77
N GLU A 95 -1.88 1.70 -17.16
CA GLU A 95 -2.32 2.12 -18.50
C GLU A 95 -1.31 1.71 -19.59
N THR A 96 -0.02 1.85 -19.27
CA THR A 96 1.08 1.60 -20.21
C THR A 96 1.72 0.23 -20.02
N HIS A 97 1.64 -0.35 -18.82
CA HIS A 97 2.36 -1.54 -18.38
C HIS A 97 1.45 -2.47 -17.55
N GLU A 98 0.22 -2.72 -18.02
CA GLU A 98 -0.83 -3.46 -17.31
C GLU A 98 -0.36 -4.80 -16.73
N LYS A 99 0.31 -5.62 -17.56
CA LYS A 99 0.78 -6.96 -17.18
C LYS A 99 1.81 -6.89 -16.04
N GLU A 100 2.74 -5.94 -16.13
CA GLU A 100 3.78 -5.74 -15.12
C GLU A 100 3.18 -5.22 -13.81
N ALA A 101 2.24 -4.27 -13.89
CA ALA A 101 1.52 -3.75 -12.72
C ALA A 101 0.73 -4.85 -11.99
N THR A 102 0.08 -5.72 -12.76
CA THR A 102 -0.67 -6.85 -12.20
C THR A 102 0.26 -7.89 -11.56
N ASP A 103 1.39 -8.21 -12.20
CA ASP A 103 2.37 -9.17 -11.68
C ASP A 103 3.03 -8.65 -10.39
N ILE A 104 3.51 -7.40 -10.40
CA ILE A 104 4.09 -6.76 -9.21
C ILE A 104 3.06 -6.66 -8.08
N GLY A 105 1.83 -6.23 -8.39
CA GLY A 105 0.76 -6.13 -7.40
C GLY A 105 0.45 -7.49 -6.76
N THR A 106 0.41 -8.55 -7.57
CA THR A 106 0.19 -9.93 -7.10
C THR A 106 1.34 -10.42 -6.20
N LYS A 107 2.58 -10.15 -6.59
CA LYS A 107 3.76 -10.54 -5.81
C LYS A 107 3.84 -9.80 -4.47
N LEU A 108 3.57 -8.50 -4.45
CA LEU A 108 3.50 -7.73 -3.20
C LEU A 108 2.35 -8.20 -2.31
N ALA A 109 1.17 -8.43 -2.88
CA ALA A 109 0.03 -8.97 -2.13
C ALA A 109 0.38 -10.28 -1.41
N LYS A 110 1.04 -11.22 -2.10
CA LYS A 110 1.50 -12.50 -1.52
C LYS A 110 2.54 -12.34 -0.41
N LYS A 111 3.42 -11.35 -0.51
CA LYS A 111 4.44 -11.03 0.51
C LYS A 111 3.84 -10.30 1.71
N SER A 112 2.78 -9.54 1.48
CA SER A 112 2.12 -8.74 2.49
C SER A 112 1.27 -9.57 3.45
N ARG A 113 0.97 -8.99 4.62
CA ARG A 113 0.11 -9.60 5.64
C ARG A 113 -0.88 -8.58 6.17
N LEU A 114 -2.10 -9.02 6.45
CA LEU A 114 -3.06 -8.21 7.19
C LEU A 114 -2.54 -8.01 8.62
N PHE A 115 -2.27 -6.77 8.99
CA PHE A 115 -1.83 -6.37 10.33
C PHE A 115 -3.02 -6.02 11.22
N LEU A 116 -3.98 -5.28 10.68
CA LEU A 116 -5.20 -4.88 11.39
C LEU A 116 -6.41 -5.21 10.51
N ASP A 117 -7.32 -6.04 11.03
CA ASP A 117 -8.58 -6.40 10.36
C ASP A 117 -9.73 -5.52 10.87
N ARG A 118 -10.34 -4.74 9.97
CA ARG A 118 -11.51 -3.89 10.26
C ARG A 118 -12.61 -4.10 9.23
N LEU A 119 -12.71 -5.28 8.61
CA LEU A 119 -13.68 -5.57 7.55
C LEU A 119 -15.14 -5.38 7.99
N ASN A 120 -15.45 -5.74 9.22
CA ASN A 120 -16.80 -5.63 9.81
C ASN A 120 -17.01 -4.32 10.59
N ASN A 121 -15.94 -3.62 10.96
CA ASN A 121 -15.99 -2.40 11.75
C ASN A 121 -14.89 -1.41 11.30
N PRO A 122 -15.07 -0.76 10.13
CA PRO A 122 -14.05 0.12 9.57
C PRO A 122 -13.72 1.27 10.54
N ILE A 123 -12.46 1.71 10.52
CA ILE A 123 -12.07 2.95 11.19
C ILE A 123 -12.71 4.11 10.43
N ILE A 124 -13.43 4.97 11.15
CA ILE A 124 -14.07 6.18 10.63
C ILE A 124 -13.45 7.38 11.34
N ASN A 125 -12.64 8.15 10.63
CA ASN A 125 -12.11 9.40 11.16
C ASN A 125 -13.00 10.55 10.71
N LYS A 126 -13.49 11.32 11.67
CA LYS A 126 -14.16 12.59 11.40
C LYS A 126 -13.07 13.56 10.96
N LYS A 127 -13.16 14.04 9.72
CA LYS A 127 -12.27 15.08 9.20
C LYS A 127 -12.68 16.45 9.73
#